data_AF-A0A4X2KUJ4-F1
#
_entry.id   AF-A0A4X2KUJ4-F1
#
_cell.length_a   1.000
_cell.length_b   1.000
_cell.length_c   1.000
_cell.angle_alpha   90.00
_cell.angle_beta   90.00
_cell.angle_gamma   90.00
#
_symmetry.space_group_name_H-M   'P 1'
#
loop_
_entity.id
_entity.type
_entity.pdbx_description
1 polymer ?
#
loop_
_entity_poly.entity_id
_entity_poly.type
_entity_poly.pdbx_seq_one_letter_code
_entity_poly.pdbx_strand_id
1 'polypeptide(L)' 'MMRGGASATKPATAETQQISDQVKAQLEEKENRKFPVFKTMEFKSQLVAGTNYFIKVHSSLNIP' A
#
# COMPACT_ATOMS: atom_id res chain seq x y z
N MET A 1 4.84 -4.35 22.94
CA MET A 1 5.02 -4.49 21.48
C MET A 1 5.58 -5.88 21.20
N MET A 2 4.86 -6.77 20.49
CA MET A 2 5.42 -8.06 20.08
C MET A 2 6.38 -7.84 18.89
N ARG A 3 7.61 -8.38 18.96
CA ARG A 3 8.55 -8.33 17.83
C ARG A 3 8.02 -9.23 16.71
N GLY A 4 7.92 -8.69 15.49
CA GLY A 4 7.43 -9.42 14.31
C GLY A 4 5.90 -9.47 14.15
N GLY A 5 5.09 -8.92 15.07
CA GLY A 5 3.64 -8.81 14.87
C GLY A 5 3.27 -7.57 14.07
N ALA A 6 2.26 -7.68 13.19
CA ALA A 6 1.66 -6.50 12.56
C ALA A 6 0.84 -5.69 13.60
N SER A 7 0.84 -4.37 13.45
CA SER A 7 0.02 -3.46 14.26
C SER A 7 -1.48 -3.69 14.01
N ALA A 8 -2.31 -3.09 14.87
CA ALA A 8 -3.72 -2.89 14.54
C ALA A 8 -3.88 -2.11 13.22
N THR A 9 -5.00 -2.36 12.54
CA THR A 9 -5.38 -1.60 11.34
C THR A 9 -5.58 -0.13 11.70
N LYS A 10 -5.06 0.76 10.86
CA LYS A 10 -5.20 2.21 10.98
C LYS A 10 -5.75 2.79 9.67
N PRO A 11 -6.51 3.90 9.72
CA PRO A 11 -6.96 4.58 8.50
C PRO A 11 -5.76 5.13 7.73
N ALA A 12 -5.94 5.30 6.42
CA ALA A 12 -4.93 5.90 5.54
C ALA A 12 -4.51 7.30 6.02
N THR A 13 -3.21 7.56 5.90
CA THR A 13 -2.60 8.88 6.08
C THR A 13 -2.00 9.35 4.75
N ALA A 14 -1.66 10.64 4.67
CA ALA A 14 -0.95 11.20 3.53
C ALA A 14 0.37 10.45 3.24
N GLU A 15 1.12 10.09 4.29
CA GLU A 15 2.35 9.31 4.16
C GLU A 15 2.11 7.93 3.51
N THR A 16 1.08 7.19 3.93
CA THR A 16 0.77 5.87 3.36
C THR A 16 0.27 5.96 1.92
N GLN A 17 -0.39 7.06 1.55
CA GLN A 17 -0.75 7.36 0.17
C GLN A 17 0.51 7.61 -0.66
N GLN A 18 1.45 8.42 -0.17
CA GLN A 18 2.73 8.67 -0.85
C GLN A 18 3.54 7.37 -1.05
N ILE A 19 3.59 6.49 -0.05
CA ILE A 19 4.22 5.16 -0.19
C ILE A 19 3.54 4.36 -1.31
N SER A 20 2.20 4.36 -1.34
CA SER A 20 1.43 3.65 -2.37
C SER A 20 1.71 4.22 -3.76
N ASP A 21 1.79 5.54 -3.89
CA ASP A 21 2.07 6.21 -5.16
C ASP A 21 3.48 5.93 -5.67
N GLN A 22 4.48 5.84 -4.78
CA GLN A 22 5.87 5.49 -5.14
C GLN A 22 5.99 4.07 -5.70
N VAL A 23 5.21 3.12 -5.17
CA VAL A 23 5.26 1.72 -5.63
C VAL A 23 4.27 1.42 -6.76
N LYS A 24 3.32 2.32 -7.03
CA LYS A 24 2.30 2.16 -8.08
C LYS A 24 2.91 1.86 -9.45
N ALA A 25 3.96 2.58 -9.85
CA ALA A 25 4.60 2.36 -11.14
C ALA A 25 5.16 0.93 -11.28
N GLN A 26 5.78 0.42 -10.22
CA GLN A 26 6.32 -0.95 -10.18
C GLN A 26 5.20 -2.00 -10.25
N LEU A 27 4.05 -1.73 -9.61
CA LEU A 27 2.87 -2.58 -9.71
C LEU A 27 2.29 -2.59 -11.14
N GLU A 28 2.16 -1.41 -11.75
CA GLU A 28 1.65 -1.28 -13.12
C GLU A 28 2.52 -2.00 -14.15
N GLU A 29 3.84 -1.92 -14.00
CA GLU A 29 4.80 -2.63 -14.84
C GLU A 29 4.69 -4.14 -14.66
N LYS A 30 4.66 -4.62 -13.40
CA LYS A 30 4.58 -6.05 -13.08
C LYS A 30 3.28 -6.69 -13.57
N GLU A 31 2.16 -5.98 -13.43
CA GLU A 31 0.84 -6.48 -13.85
C GLU A 31 0.54 -6.18 -15.33
N ASN A 32 1.42 -5.43 -16.02
CA ASN A 32 1.22 -4.92 -17.38
C ASN A 32 -0.13 -4.19 -17.58
N ARG A 33 -0.54 -3.40 -16.58
CA ARG A 33 -1.86 -2.73 -16.52
C ARG A 33 -1.75 -1.38 -15.81
N LYS A 34 -2.69 -0.48 -16.09
CA LYS A 34 -2.78 0.83 -15.42
C LYS A 34 -3.87 0.84 -14.35
N PHE A 35 -3.62 1.56 -13.26
CA PHE A 35 -4.58 1.76 -12.17
C PHE A 35 -4.88 3.25 -12.00
N PRO A 36 -5.79 3.84 -12.81
CA PRO A 36 -6.05 5.29 -12.79
C PRO A 36 -6.45 5.79 -11.40
N VAL A 37 -7.34 5.06 -10.72
CA VAL A 37 -7.61 5.28 -9.29
C VAL A 37 -6.67 4.38 -8.49
N PHE A 38 -5.98 4.97 -7.51
CA PHE A 38 -5.09 4.26 -6.60
C PHE A 38 -5.10 4.95 -5.22
N LYS A 39 -6.15 4.70 -4.45
CA LYS A 39 -6.40 5.40 -3.18
C LYS A 39 -6.16 4.47 -1.99
N THR A 40 -5.27 4.85 -1.09
CA THR A 40 -5.02 4.13 0.15
C THR A 40 -6.20 4.27 1.09
N MET A 41 -6.64 3.15 1.68
CA MET A 41 -7.82 3.09 2.55
C MET A 41 -7.43 2.85 4.01
N GLU A 42 -6.62 1.81 4.23
CA GLU A 42 -6.18 1.40 5.56
C GLU A 42 -4.80 0.75 5.48
N PHE A 43 -4.08 0.75 6.60
CA PHE A 43 -2.76 0.14 6.68
C PHE A 43 -2.49 -0.54 8.01
N LYS A 44 -1.49 -1.44 8.01
CA LYS A 44 -0.82 -1.98 9.20
C LYS A 44 0.68 -1.82 9.00
N SER A 45 1.44 -1.72 10.09
CA SER A 45 2.89 -1.76 10.05
C SER A 45 3.46 -2.91 10.89
N GLN A 46 4.62 -3.42 10.51
CA GLN A 46 5.32 -4.48 11.23
C GLN A 46 6.79 -4.11 11.34
N LEU A 47 7.29 -4.08 12.57
CA LEU A 47 8.69 -3.76 12.86
C LEU A 47 9.56 -5.01 12.65
N VAL A 48 10.59 -4.87 11.81
CA VAL A 48 11.60 -5.88 11.47
C VAL A 48 12.99 -5.22 11.47
N ALA A 49 13.97 -5.71 10.70
CA ALA A 49 15.19 -4.94 10.35
C ALA A 49 14.83 -3.83 9.33
N GLY A 50 13.96 -2.92 9.75
CA GLY A 50 13.20 -2.01 8.89
C GLY A 50 11.72 -1.99 9.29
N THR A 51 10.85 -1.47 8.43
CA THR A 51 9.40 -1.47 8.66
C THR A 51 8.68 -1.96 7.41
N ASN A 52 7.89 -3.02 7.55
CA ASN A 52 6.95 -3.43 6.52
C ASN A 52 5.66 -2.64 6.67
N TYR A 53 5.08 -2.23 5.53
CA TYR A 53 3.75 -1.61 5.46
C TYR A 53 2.81 -2.54 4.67
N PHE A 54 1.71 -2.95 5.30
CA PHE A 54 0.62 -3.64 4.63
C PHE A 54 -0.45 -2.61 4.31
N ILE A 55 -0.60 -2.26 3.04
CA ILE A 55 -1.48 -1.17 2.62
C ILE A 55 -2.61 -1.74 1.77
N LYS A 56 -3.85 -1.43 2.15
CA LYS A 56 -5.03 -1.72 1.32
C LYS A 56 -5.34 -0.51 0.44
N VAL A 57 -5.38 -0.76 -0.85
CA VAL A 57 -5.63 0.26 -1.86
C VAL A 57 -6.94 -0.04 -2.57
N HIS A 58 -7.79 0.98 -2.68
CA HIS A 58 -8.90 0.99 -3.63
C HIS A 58 -8.36 1.40 -4.99
N SER A 59 -8.48 0.52 -5.97
CA SER A 59 -8.07 0.80 -7.34
C SER A 59 -9.20 0.58 -8.33
N SER A 60 -9.20 1.37 -9.39
CA SER A 60 -10.01 1.10 -10.58
C SER A 60 -9.14 0.38 -11.60
N LEU A 61 -9.72 -0.63 -12.25
CA LEU A 61 -9.09 -1.29 -13.37
C LEU A 61 -9.49 -0.56 -14.64
N ASN A 62 -8.50 -0.16 -15.45
CA ASN A 62 -8.77 0.12 -16.85
C ASN A 62 -8.68 -1.21 -17.61
N ILE A 63 -9.81 -1.74 -18.04
CA ILE A 63 -9.86 -2.93 -18.89
C ILE A 63 -9.89 -2.39 -20.33
N PRO A 64 -8.88 -2.69 -21.17
CA PRO A 64 -8.90 -2.32 -22.58
C PRO A 64 -10.03 -3.00 -23.34
#